data_AF-A0A5E6P693-F1
#
_entry.id   AF-A0A5E6P693-F1
#
_cell.length_a   1.000
_cell.length_b   1.000
_cell.length_c   1.000
_cell.angle_alpha   90.00
_cell.angle_beta   90.00
_cell.angle_gamma   90.00
#
_symmetry.space_group_name_H-M   'P 1'
#
loop_
_entity.id
_entity.type
_entity.pdbx_description
1 polymer ?
#
loop_
_entity_poly.entity_id
_entity_poly.type
_entity_poly.pdbx_seq_one_letter_code
_entity_poly.pdbx_strand_id
1 'polypeptide(L)'
;MSNKDTFAFPTPASEYGGHGTAFGMTLRDYFAAHTAEVSDEIGIQYAEKIVGRKMPDFAALPLDNAAFWAEYRAIMRYIEADAMLAARVKP
;
A
#
# COMPACT_ATOMS: atom_id res chain seq x y z
N MET A 1 13.48 14.15 -8.61
CA MET A 1 12.31 13.29 -8.91
C MET A 1 11.37 14.11 -9.78
N SER A 2 10.95 13.62 -10.95
CA SER A 2 10.10 14.39 -11.88
C SER A 2 8.62 14.12 -11.62
N ASN A 3 7.75 15.10 -11.90
CA ASN A 3 6.30 15.09 -11.66
C ASN A 3 5.48 13.97 -12.36
N LYS A 4 6.14 13.01 -13.03
CA LYS A 4 5.50 11.91 -13.76
C LYS A 4 5.16 10.69 -12.89
N ASP A 5 5.67 10.64 -11.66
CA ASP A 5 5.43 9.52 -10.73
C ASP A 5 4.29 9.80 -9.73
N THR A 6 3.65 10.97 -9.83
CA THR A 6 2.89 11.53 -8.70
C THR A 6 1.37 11.36 -8.82
N PHE A 7 0.78 10.99 -9.96
CA PHE A 7 -0.68 11.03 -10.13
C PHE A 7 -1.26 9.92 -11.01
N ALA A 8 -2.32 9.25 -10.53
CA ALA A 8 -3.03 8.17 -11.22
C ALA A 8 -4.30 8.64 -11.96
N PHE A 9 -4.98 9.71 -11.50
CA PHE A 9 -6.13 10.30 -12.21
C PHE A 9 -6.22 11.83 -12.02
N PRO A 10 -6.61 12.61 -13.05
CA PRO A 10 -6.89 14.04 -12.90
C PRO A 10 -8.28 14.28 -12.30
N THR A 11 -8.36 14.98 -11.17
CA THR A 11 -9.63 15.48 -10.63
C THR A 11 -10.09 16.71 -11.42
N PRO A 12 -11.36 16.82 -11.83
CA PRO A 12 -11.87 18.04 -12.46
C PRO A 12 -11.78 19.23 -11.49
N ALA A 13 -11.33 20.39 -11.99
CA ALA A 13 -11.21 21.61 -11.20
C ALA A 13 -12.53 22.09 -10.56
N SER A 14 -13.68 21.59 -11.04
CA SER A 14 -15.01 21.99 -10.59
C SER A 14 -15.39 21.52 -9.18
N GLU A 15 -14.74 20.49 -8.64
CA GLU A 15 -15.15 19.88 -7.36
C GLU A 15 -14.45 20.46 -6.12
N TYR A 16 -13.44 21.32 -6.28
CA TYR A 16 -12.60 21.80 -5.16
C TYR A 16 -12.46 23.33 -5.06
N GLY A 17 -13.31 24.11 -5.75
CA GLY A 17 -13.50 25.54 -5.46
C GLY A 17 -12.27 26.47 -5.54
N GLY A 18 -11.18 26.06 -6.21
CA GLY A 18 -9.97 26.87 -6.34
C GLY A 18 -9.01 26.34 -7.41
N HIS A 19 -8.28 27.25 -8.06
CA HIS A 19 -7.27 26.96 -9.10
C HIS A 19 -5.99 26.29 -8.55
N GLY A 20 -6.12 25.36 -7.60
CA GLY A 20 -5.05 24.52 -7.10
C GLY A 20 -5.32 23.07 -7.48
N THR A 21 -4.33 22.39 -8.05
CA THR A 21 -4.38 20.96 -8.37
C THR A 21 -4.89 20.17 -7.16
N ALA A 22 -6.09 19.59 -7.26
CA ALA A 22 -6.57 18.63 -6.28
C ALA A 22 -5.65 17.41 -6.34
N PHE A 23 -5.00 17.09 -5.22
CA PHE A 23 -4.05 15.99 -5.11
C PHE A 23 -4.81 14.65 -5.20
N GLY A 24 -4.93 14.09 -6.41
CA GLY A 24 -5.48 12.75 -6.62
C GLY A 24 -4.57 11.64 -6.07
N MET A 25 -5.03 10.39 -6.18
CA MET A 25 -4.26 9.19 -5.83
C MET A 25 -2.93 9.15 -6.62
N THR A 26 -1.80 8.85 -5.97
CA THR A 26 -0.53 8.68 -6.69
C THR A 26 -0.52 7.37 -7.49
N LEU A 27 0.38 7.19 -8.46
CA LEU A 27 0.51 5.89 -9.16
C LEU A 27 0.92 4.77 -8.19
N ARG A 28 1.69 5.12 -7.16
CA ARG A 28 2.05 4.21 -6.06
C ARG A 28 0.80 3.76 -5.29
N ASP A 29 -0.07 4.70 -4.93
CA ASP A 29 -1.31 4.41 -4.21
C ASP A 29 -2.28 3.60 -5.08
N TYR A 30 -2.31 3.88 -6.40
CA TYR A 30 -3.08 3.08 -7.35
C TYR A 30 -2.61 1.62 -7.36
N PHE A 31 -1.29 1.37 -7.45
CA PHE A 31 -0.78 0.01 -7.34
C PHE A 31 -1.09 -0.61 -5.98
N ALA A 32 -0.84 0.10 -4.88
CA ALA A 32 -1.12 -0.41 -3.54
C ALA A 32 -2.60 -0.78 -3.32
N ALA A 33 -3.54 -0.07 -3.97
CA ALA A 33 -4.97 -0.38 -3.90
C ALA A 33 -5.38 -1.57 -4.78
N HIS A 34 -4.61 -1.90 -5.82
CA HIS A 34 -4.95 -2.92 -6.82
C HIS A 34 -4.05 -4.15 -6.76
N THR A 35 -3.11 -4.26 -5.82
CA THR A 35 -2.33 -5.48 -5.70
C THR A 35 -3.22 -6.64 -5.26
N ALA A 36 -3.04 -7.78 -5.93
CA ALA A 36 -3.75 -9.01 -5.60
C ALA A 36 -3.30 -9.48 -4.21
N GLU A 37 -4.23 -9.94 -3.37
CA GLU A 37 -3.86 -10.53 -2.09
C GLU A 37 -3.00 -11.77 -2.36
N VAL A 38 -1.70 -11.68 -2.05
CA VAL A 38 -0.77 -12.80 -2.14
C VAL A 38 -1.25 -13.88 -1.18
N SER A 39 -1.36 -15.12 -1.67
CA SER A 39 -1.84 -16.27 -0.91
C SER A 39 -1.18 -16.35 0.48
N ASP A 40 -2.01 -16.48 1.51
CA ASP A 40 -1.68 -16.30 2.92
C ASP A 40 -0.45 -17.09 3.42
N GLU A 41 -0.10 -18.22 2.81
CA GLU A 41 0.94 -19.14 3.30
C GLU A 41 2.36 -18.54 3.31
N ILE A 42 2.75 -17.78 2.29
CA ILE A 42 4.08 -17.13 2.25
C ILE A 42 4.08 -15.91 3.18
N GLY A 43 2.95 -15.20 3.25
CA GLY A 43 2.83 -13.99 4.05
C GLY A 43 2.97 -14.24 5.55
N ILE A 44 2.42 -15.35 6.04
CA ILE A 44 2.48 -15.71 7.45
C ILE A 44 3.91 -15.90 7.96
N GLN A 45 4.79 -16.52 7.16
CA GLN A 45 6.17 -16.84 7.60
C GLN A 45 7.03 -15.59 7.84
N TYR A 46 6.75 -14.49 7.14
CA TYR A 46 7.54 -13.26 7.20
C TYR A 46 6.83 -12.11 7.92
N ALA A 47 5.57 -12.31 8.35
CA ALA A 47 4.74 -11.24 8.91
C ALA A 47 5.43 -10.49 10.06
N GLU A 48 6.01 -11.19 11.03
CA GLU A 48 6.71 -10.55 12.15
C GLU A 48 7.93 -9.72 11.71
N LYS A 49 8.66 -10.19 10.69
CA LYS A 49 9.81 -9.46 10.13
C LYS A 49 9.38 -8.23 9.35
N ILE A 50 8.26 -8.33 8.63
CA ILE A 50 7.71 -7.24 7.81
C ILE A 50 7.13 -6.15 8.70
N VAL A 51 6.39 -6.51 9.74
CA VAL A 51 5.81 -5.56 10.70
C VAL A 51 6.86 -5.06 11.71
N GLY A 52 7.90 -5.84 11.98
CA GLY A 52 8.97 -5.47 12.91
C GLY A 52 8.63 -5.71 14.39
N ARG A 53 7.58 -6.47 14.67
CA ARG A 53 7.17 -6.86 16.03
C ARG A 53 6.57 -8.27 16.05
N LYS A 54 6.46 -8.84 17.25
CA LYS A 54 5.85 -10.16 17.46
C LYS A 54 4.36 -10.14 17.12
N MET A 55 3.91 -11.20 16.46
CA MET A 55 2.50 -11.40 16.15
C MET A 55 1.75 -11.71 17.46
N PRO A 56 0.70 -10.94 17.81
CA PRO A 56 -0.11 -11.23 18.99
C PRO A 56 -0.81 -12.57 18.84
N ASP A 57 -0.96 -13.33 19.93
CA ASP A 57 -1.77 -14.54 19.91
C ASP A 57 -3.25 -14.19 19.67
N PHE A 58 -3.88 -14.84 18.70
CA PHE A 58 -5.26 -14.51 18.32
C PHE A 58 -6.27 -14.88 19.42
N ALA A 59 -6.06 -16.01 20.11
CA ALA A 59 -7.00 -16.46 21.14
C ALA A 59 -6.96 -15.55 22.38
N ALA A 60 -5.77 -15.07 22.76
CA ALA A 60 -5.58 -14.17 23.90
C ALA A 60 -5.89 -12.70 23.57
N LEU A 61 -5.50 -12.21 22.38
CA LEU A 61 -5.52 -10.79 22.01
C LEU A 61 -6.06 -10.59 20.57
N PRO A 62 -7.35 -10.85 20.31
CA PRO A 62 -7.89 -10.87 18.95
C PRO A 62 -7.84 -9.52 18.22
N LEU A 63 -8.04 -8.41 18.94
CA LEU A 63 -7.99 -7.06 18.33
C LEU A 63 -6.56 -6.65 17.96
N ASP A 64 -5.58 -6.97 18.82
CA ASP A 64 -4.17 -6.69 18.54
C ASP A 64 -3.65 -7.55 17.38
N ASN A 65 -4.10 -8.81 17.31
CA ASN A 65 -3.81 -9.69 16.19
C ASN A 65 -4.42 -9.15 14.88
N ALA A 66 -5.68 -8.71 14.90
CA ALA A 66 -6.33 -8.10 13.73
C ALA A 66 -5.60 -6.82 13.27
N ALA A 67 -5.18 -5.97 14.20
CA ALA A 67 -4.39 -4.78 13.92
C ALA A 67 -3.02 -5.12 13.31
N PHE A 68 -2.34 -6.15 13.83
CA PHE A 68 -1.09 -6.66 13.27
C PHE A 68 -1.24 -7.09 11.81
N TRP A 69 -2.30 -7.84 11.49
CA TRP A 69 -2.54 -8.26 10.10
C TRP A 69 -2.94 -7.12 9.18
N ALA A 70 -3.65 -6.10 9.69
CA ALA A 70 -3.94 -4.89 8.91
C ALA A 70 -2.65 -4.12 8.58
N GLU A 71 -1.74 -4.00 9.53
CA GLU A 71 -0.44 -3.37 9.37
C GLU A 71 0.43 -4.13 8.36
N TYR A 72 0.54 -5.46 8.51
CA TYR A 72 1.20 -6.35 7.53
C TYR A 72 0.68 -6.12 6.10
N ARG A 73 -0.66 -6.15 5.95
CA ARG A 73 -1.34 -5.97 4.66
C ARG A 73 -1.06 -4.59 4.04
N ALA A 74 -0.98 -3.55 4.85
CA ALA A 74 -0.65 -2.21 4.37
C ALA A 74 0.81 -2.13 3.90
N ILE A 75 1.76 -2.65 4.68
CA ILE A 75 3.19 -2.64 4.33
C ILE A 75 3.44 -3.43 3.04
N MET A 76 2.87 -4.63 2.92
CA MET A 76 3.04 -5.48 1.74
C MET A 76 2.53 -4.81 0.45
N ARG A 77 1.35 -4.19 0.50
CA ARG A 77 0.79 -3.46 -0.65
C ARG A 77 1.75 -2.38 -1.17
N TYR A 78 2.42 -1.66 -0.27
CA TYR A 78 3.40 -0.66 -0.66
C TYR A 78 4.74 -1.24 -1.14
N ILE A 79 5.21 -2.35 -0.56
CA ILE A 79 6.39 -3.07 -1.08
C ILE A 79 6.16 -3.51 -2.53
N GLU A 80 4.98 -4.05 -2.82
CA GLU A 80 4.60 -4.48 -4.16
C GLU A 80 4.41 -3.30 -5.12
N ALA A 81 3.77 -2.23 -4.67
CA ALA A 81 3.63 -1.00 -5.45
C ALA A 81 5.02 -0.43 -5.83
N ASP A 82 5.96 -0.42 -4.90
CA ASP A 82 7.34 0.02 -5.15
C ASP A 82 8.06 -0.93 -6.13
N ALA A 83 7.83 -2.24 -6.03
CA ALA A 83 8.35 -3.21 -6.98
C ALA A 83 7.76 -3.03 -8.40
N MET A 84 6.47 -2.71 -8.53
CA MET A 84 5.82 -2.40 -9.81
C MET A 84 6.39 -1.12 -10.43
N LEU A 85 6.58 -0.07 -9.64
CA LEU A 85 7.25 1.16 -10.10
C LEU A 85 8.68 0.86 -10.58
N ALA A 86 9.44 0.08 -9.82
CA ALA A 86 10.79 -0.33 -10.19
C ALA A 86 10.82 -1.21 -11.45
N ALA A 87 9.80 -2.04 -11.69
CA ALA A 87 9.73 -2.86 -12.90
C ALA A 87 9.56 -2.03 -14.17
N ARG A 88 8.92 -0.85 -14.09
CA ARG A 88 8.71 0.04 -15.25
C ARG A 88 9.98 0.72 -15.75
N VAL A 89 11.01 0.81 -14.92
CA VAL A 89 12.32 1.38 -15.30
C VAL A 89 13.31 0.32 -15.76
N LYS A 90 12.93 -0.96 -15.73
CA LYS A 90 13.75 -2.04 -16.30
C LYS A 90 13.66 -1.95 -17.84
N PRO A 91 14.79 -2.07 -18.56
CA PRO A 91 14.84 -2.02 -20.01
C PRO A 91 14.11 -3.20 -20.67
#